data_AF-A0AAP1WEM1-F1
#
_entry.id   AF-A0AAP1WEM1-F1
#
_cell.length_a   1.000
_cell.length_b   1.000
_cell.length_c   1.000
_cell.angle_alpha   90.00
_cell.angle_beta   90.00
_cell.angle_gamma   90.00
#
_symmetry.space_group_name_H-M   'P 1'
#
loop_
_entity.id
_entity.type
_entity.pdbx_description
1 polymer ?
#
loop_
_entity_poly.entity_id
_entity_poly.type
_entity_poly.pdbx_seq_one_letter_code
_entity_poly.pdbx_strand_id
1 'polypeptide(L)'
;MAISWIQPSFAGGEIGPSLYGRIDMAKYQVALRKCDNFIVRQYGGVENRPGTRFVGAAKYQNRKCRLIPFQFSTVQTYALEFGHQYMRVIKDGALVLNSSNVIYEIATPYTEADLFRIKFTQSADVLTLVHPAYPPKELRRYAHDNWQLVDVVTKNGPFEDINIDESVTVYASASTGTITLTASASIFGAEQVGKLFYLEQPAVDSVPVWETSKSTSIGDIRRADSNYYRAVTAGKTGTLRPSHTEGTSWDGWGGSGDDDTGIEWEYLHSGFGIARISAANGTTATAEVISYIPSQVVGEDNASYKWAKYAWNSINGYPGTVVYYQQRLYFA
;
A
#
# COMPACT_ATOMS: atom_id res chain seq x y z
N MET A 1 -40.15 -39.85 -41.59
CA MET A 1 -40.58 -38.44 -41.52
C MET A 1 -39.87 -37.84 -40.32
N ALA A 2 -38.95 -36.90 -40.51
CA ALA A 2 -38.27 -36.26 -39.38
C ALA A 2 -39.24 -35.29 -38.71
N ILE A 3 -39.61 -35.55 -37.46
CA ILE A 3 -40.42 -34.62 -36.66
C ILE A 3 -39.47 -33.53 -36.16
N SER A 4 -39.61 -32.32 -36.68
CA SER A 4 -38.94 -31.13 -36.16
C SER A 4 -39.80 -30.55 -35.04
N TRP A 5 -39.33 -30.66 -33.80
CA TRP A 5 -39.98 -30.03 -32.66
C TRP A 5 -39.62 -28.54 -32.64
N ILE A 6 -40.63 -27.68 -32.54
CA ILE A 6 -40.40 -26.25 -32.39
C ILE A 6 -39.81 -26.02 -31.00
N GLN A 7 -38.60 -25.44 -30.95
CA GLN A 7 -38.01 -24.91 -29.72
C GLN A 7 -38.30 -23.41 -29.67
N PRO A 8 -39.29 -22.96 -28.89
CA PRO A 8 -39.78 -21.58 -28.95
C PRO A 8 -38.87 -20.57 -28.21
N SER A 9 -37.91 -21.05 -27.41
CA SER A 9 -37.07 -20.20 -26.57
C SER A 9 -35.74 -20.88 -26.22
N PHE A 10 -34.73 -20.04 -25.98
CA PHE A 10 -33.39 -20.38 -25.50
C PHE A 10 -33.06 -19.72 -24.15
N ALA A 11 -34.05 -19.11 -23.48
CA ALA A 11 -33.89 -18.38 -22.23
C ALA A 11 -33.30 -19.22 -21.08
N GLY A 12 -33.28 -20.54 -21.20
CA GLY A 12 -32.64 -21.46 -20.28
C GLY A 12 -31.11 -21.41 -20.29
N GLY A 13 -30.49 -20.77 -21.29
CA GLY A 13 -29.04 -20.69 -21.46
C GLY A 13 -28.41 -22.02 -21.87
N GLU A 14 -27.08 -22.10 -21.79
CA GLU A 14 -26.37 -23.37 -21.96
C GLU A 14 -26.50 -24.22 -20.69
N ILE A 15 -27.06 -25.43 -20.81
CA ILE A 15 -27.19 -26.36 -19.69
C ILE A 15 -25.91 -27.16 -19.49
N GLY A 16 -25.60 -27.46 -18.23
CA GLY A 16 -24.42 -28.26 -17.87
C GLY A 16 -24.50 -29.70 -18.40
N PRO A 17 -23.35 -30.36 -18.69
CA PRO A 17 -23.32 -31.71 -19.25
C PRO A 17 -24.09 -32.77 -18.45
N SER A 18 -24.16 -32.63 -17.12
CA SER A 18 -24.92 -33.53 -16.23
C SER A 18 -26.44 -33.45 -16.42
N LEU A 19 -26.95 -32.39 -17.05
CA LEU A 19 -28.38 -32.17 -17.29
C LEU A 19 -28.82 -32.58 -18.70
N TYR A 20 -27.92 -33.09 -19.55
CA TYR A 20 -28.23 -33.46 -20.94
C TYR A 20 -29.27 -34.59 -21.07
N GLY A 21 -29.43 -35.44 -20.06
CA GLY A 21 -30.44 -36.50 -20.06
C GLY A 21 -31.76 -36.10 -19.38
N ARG A 22 -31.83 -34.94 -18.72
CA ARG A 22 -32.96 -34.52 -17.88
C ARG A 22 -34.05 -33.83 -18.70
N ILE A 23 -34.59 -34.56 -19.67
CA ILE A 23 -35.68 -34.10 -20.55
C ILE A 23 -36.97 -33.75 -19.80
N ASP A 24 -37.11 -34.24 -18.57
CA ASP A 24 -38.22 -33.99 -17.64
C ASP A 24 -38.20 -32.58 -17.04
N MET A 25 -37.04 -31.93 -17.01
CA MET A 25 -36.94 -30.58 -16.47
C MET A 25 -37.58 -29.58 -17.42
N ALA A 26 -38.49 -28.74 -16.91
CA ALA A 26 -39.11 -27.66 -17.70
C ALA A 26 -38.07 -26.74 -18.36
N LYS A 27 -36.92 -26.51 -17.70
CA LYS A 27 -35.83 -25.69 -18.24
C LYS A 27 -35.10 -26.34 -19.43
N TYR A 28 -35.14 -27.68 -19.55
CA TYR A 28 -34.52 -28.41 -20.66
C TYR A 28 -35.13 -28.01 -22.01
N GLN A 29 -36.45 -27.82 -22.05
CA GLN A 29 -37.19 -27.47 -23.28
C GLN A 29 -36.87 -26.08 -23.83
N VAL A 30 -36.29 -25.21 -23.00
CA VAL A 30 -35.94 -23.82 -23.35
C VAL A 30 -34.44 -23.54 -23.24
N ALA A 31 -33.62 -24.58 -23.17
CA ALA A 31 -32.17 -24.48 -23.00
C ALA A 31 -31.41 -24.95 -24.25
N LEU A 32 -30.15 -24.59 -24.31
CA LEU A 32 -29.21 -25.02 -25.33
C LEU A 32 -28.26 -26.05 -24.73
N ARG A 33 -27.97 -27.11 -25.49
CA ARG A 33 -26.87 -28.03 -25.13
C ARG A 33 -25.51 -27.35 -25.24
N LYS A 34 -25.35 -26.48 -26.24
CA LYS A 34 -24.14 -25.72 -26.57
C LYS A 34 -24.52 -24.41 -27.25
N CYS A 35 -23.91 -23.30 -26.85
CA CYS A 35 -24.20 -21.96 -27.34
C CYS A 35 -22.89 -21.22 -27.71
N ASP A 36 -22.30 -21.54 -28.85
CA ASP A 36 -21.03 -20.94 -29.29
C ASP A 36 -21.25 -19.65 -30.08
N ASN A 37 -20.58 -18.56 -29.69
CA ASN A 37 -20.63 -17.26 -30.37
C ASN A 37 -22.02 -16.61 -30.45
N PHE A 38 -22.96 -16.97 -29.57
CA PHE A 38 -24.26 -16.32 -29.44
C PHE A 38 -24.46 -15.71 -28.05
N ILE A 39 -25.32 -14.68 -27.97
CA ILE A 39 -25.85 -14.13 -26.72
C ILE A 39 -27.33 -14.51 -26.66
N VAL A 40 -27.72 -15.21 -25.59
CA VAL A 40 -29.13 -15.48 -25.30
C VAL A 40 -29.78 -14.20 -24.81
N ARG A 41 -30.83 -13.75 -25.51
CA ARG A 41 -31.65 -12.61 -25.10
C ARG A 41 -32.63 -13.05 -24.01
N GLN A 42 -32.95 -12.13 -23.10
CA GLN A 42 -33.93 -12.38 -22.03
C GLN A 42 -35.32 -12.80 -22.57
N TYR A 43 -35.67 -12.38 -23.78
CA TYR A 43 -36.92 -12.73 -24.46
C TYR A 43 -36.90 -14.11 -25.14
N GLY A 44 -35.82 -14.90 -24.99
CA GLY A 44 -35.73 -16.27 -25.46
C GLY A 44 -35.11 -16.46 -26.85
N GLY A 45 -34.92 -15.39 -27.63
CA GLY A 45 -34.13 -15.46 -28.85
C GLY A 45 -32.63 -15.58 -28.59
N VAL A 46 -31.87 -15.97 -29.61
CA VAL A 46 -30.40 -15.86 -29.64
C VAL A 46 -29.98 -14.91 -30.74
N GLU A 47 -28.92 -14.15 -30.48
CA GLU A 47 -28.27 -13.31 -31.47
C GLU A 47 -26.78 -13.60 -31.53
N ASN A 48 -26.15 -13.33 -32.68
CA ASN A 48 -24.71 -13.45 -32.78
C ASN A 48 -24.02 -12.52 -31.78
N ARG A 49 -22.94 -13.00 -31.14
CA ARG A 49 -22.11 -12.14 -30.29
C ARG A 49 -21.57 -10.98 -31.14
N PRO A 50 -21.51 -9.75 -30.61
CA PRO A 50 -20.84 -8.66 -31.29
C PRO A 50 -19.42 -9.06 -31.69
N GLY A 51 -19.04 -8.71 -32.91
CA GLY A 51 -17.69 -8.96 -33.42
C GLY A 51 -16.64 -8.13 -32.67
N THR A 52 -15.38 -8.53 -32.82
CA THR A 52 -14.24 -7.74 -32.33
C THR A 52 -13.79 -6.75 -33.40
N ARG A 53 -13.49 -5.51 -33.01
CA ARG A 53 -12.84 -4.53 -33.89
C ARG A 53 -11.33 -4.57 -33.68
N PHE A 54 -10.57 -4.56 -34.77
CA PHE A 54 -9.12 -4.36 -34.71
C PHE A 54 -8.81 -2.90 -34.34
N VAL A 55 -8.08 -2.70 -33.24
CA VAL A 55 -7.68 -1.38 -32.73
C VAL A 55 -6.24 -1.05 -33.10
N GLY A 56 -5.34 -2.02 -32.97
CA GLY A 56 -3.93 -1.85 -33.26
C GLY A 56 -3.15 -3.12 -32.95
N ALA A 57 -1.93 -3.22 -33.49
CA ALA A 57 -1.00 -4.27 -33.12
C ALA A 57 -0.27 -3.92 -31.82
N ALA A 58 0.03 -4.94 -31.02
CA ALA A 58 0.97 -4.78 -29.90
C ALA A 58 2.33 -4.28 -30.41
N LYS A 59 3.09 -3.58 -29.56
CA LYS A 59 4.40 -3.02 -29.94
C LYS A 59 5.34 -4.06 -30.54
N TYR A 60 5.45 -5.20 -29.87
CA TYR A 60 6.30 -6.31 -30.28
C TYR A 60 5.43 -7.45 -30.78
N GLN A 61 5.54 -7.76 -32.07
CA GLN A 61 4.72 -8.78 -32.73
C GLN A 61 4.97 -10.20 -32.20
N ASN A 62 6.15 -10.44 -31.63
CA ASN A 62 6.61 -11.74 -31.14
C ASN A 62 6.64 -11.86 -29.61
N ARG A 63 5.99 -10.94 -28.89
CA ARG A 63 5.93 -10.97 -27.43
C ARG A 63 4.49 -10.85 -26.95
N LYS A 64 4.21 -11.46 -25.80
CA LYS A 64 2.91 -11.36 -25.14
C LYS A 64 2.76 -9.98 -24.49
N CYS A 65 1.54 -9.48 -24.51
CA CYS A 65 1.10 -8.32 -23.74
C CYS A 65 -0.10 -8.72 -22.87
N ARG A 66 -0.34 -7.95 -21.81
CA ARG A 66 -1.51 -8.08 -20.95
C ARG A 66 -2.32 -6.79 -20.99
N LEU A 67 -3.61 -6.92 -21.24
CA LEU A 67 -4.55 -5.81 -21.09
C LEU A 67 -5.03 -5.73 -19.64
N ILE A 68 -4.91 -4.56 -19.04
CA ILE A 68 -5.42 -4.24 -17.70
C ILE A 68 -6.50 -3.15 -17.86
N PRO A 69 -7.75 -3.39 -17.42
CA PRO A 69 -8.79 -2.39 -17.48
C PRO A 69 -8.51 -1.27 -16.47
N PHE A 70 -8.81 -0.03 -16.86
CA PHE A 70 -8.80 1.12 -15.96
C PHE A 70 -10.05 1.96 -16.19
N GLN A 71 -10.77 2.28 -15.11
CA GLN A 71 -12.01 3.02 -15.19
C GLN A 71 -11.97 4.24 -14.29
N PHE A 72 -11.74 5.42 -14.85
CA PHE A 72 -11.84 6.67 -14.09
C PHE A 72 -13.30 7.02 -13.77
N SER A 73 -14.17 6.86 -14.77
CA SER A 73 -15.60 7.15 -14.66
C SER A 73 -16.40 6.26 -15.63
N THR A 74 -17.73 6.39 -15.63
CA THR A 74 -18.60 5.71 -16.60
C THR A 74 -18.36 6.16 -18.05
N VAL A 75 -17.73 7.31 -18.27
CA VAL A 75 -17.45 7.88 -19.59
C VAL A 75 -15.99 7.72 -20.00
N GLN A 76 -15.07 7.68 -19.03
CA GLN A 76 -13.64 7.57 -19.28
C GLN A 76 -13.12 6.21 -18.81
N THR A 77 -13.14 5.25 -19.74
CA THR A 77 -12.60 3.90 -19.58
C THR A 77 -11.42 3.69 -20.51
N TYR A 78 -10.43 2.92 -20.07
CA TYR A 78 -9.21 2.65 -20.79
C TYR A 78 -8.88 1.16 -20.74
N ALA A 79 -8.23 0.66 -21.79
CA ALA A 79 -7.50 -0.59 -21.75
C ALA A 79 -6.00 -0.26 -21.77
N LEU A 80 -5.29 -0.70 -20.73
CA LEU A 80 -3.85 -0.48 -20.58
C LEU A 80 -3.11 -1.70 -21.12
N GLU A 81 -2.34 -1.53 -22.19
CA GLU A 81 -1.51 -2.57 -22.78
C GLU A 81 -0.16 -2.58 -22.08
N PHE A 82 0.02 -3.50 -21.14
CA PHE A 82 1.31 -3.79 -20.55
C PHE A 82 2.05 -4.80 -21.42
N GLY A 83 3.24 -4.44 -21.89
CA GLY A 83 4.16 -5.34 -22.60
C GLY A 83 5.53 -5.36 -21.96
N HIS A 84 6.50 -6.00 -22.62
CA HIS A 84 7.86 -6.10 -22.09
C HIS A 84 8.49 -4.71 -21.88
N GLN A 85 8.55 -4.26 -20.63
CA GLN A 85 9.12 -3.00 -20.17
C GLN A 85 8.42 -1.72 -20.69
N TYR A 86 7.16 -1.82 -21.10
CA TYR A 86 6.36 -0.65 -21.51
C TYR A 86 4.89 -0.78 -21.13
N MET A 87 4.19 0.35 -21.15
CA MET A 87 2.73 0.41 -21.12
C MET A 87 2.21 1.43 -22.14
N ARG A 88 1.17 1.05 -22.89
CA ARG A 88 0.42 1.92 -23.82
C ARG A 88 -1.03 2.06 -23.37
N VAL A 89 -1.66 3.15 -23.80
CA VAL A 89 -3.03 3.49 -23.41
C VAL A 89 -3.96 3.38 -24.62
N ILE A 90 -5.05 2.63 -24.47
CA ILE A 90 -6.11 2.50 -25.47
C ILE A 90 -7.39 3.13 -24.92
N LYS A 91 -8.00 4.03 -25.68
CA LYS A 91 -9.25 4.72 -25.35
C LYS A 91 -10.13 4.84 -26.59
N ASP A 92 -11.44 4.71 -26.44
CA ASP A 92 -12.44 4.90 -27.51
C ASP A 92 -12.15 4.09 -28.79
N GLY A 93 -11.54 2.91 -28.65
CA GLY A 93 -11.21 2.04 -29.77
C GLY A 93 -9.98 2.48 -30.59
N ALA A 94 -9.11 3.32 -30.04
CA ALA A 94 -7.84 3.74 -30.64
C ALA A 94 -6.70 3.81 -29.60
N LEU A 95 -5.45 3.69 -30.06
CA LEU A 95 -4.27 3.99 -29.24
C LEU A 95 -4.21 5.51 -29.01
N VAL A 96 -3.97 5.91 -27.76
CA VAL A 96 -3.76 7.32 -27.42
C VAL A 96 -2.45 7.80 -28.02
N LEU A 97 -2.46 9.02 -28.57
CA LEU A 97 -1.28 9.69 -29.10
C LEU A 97 -0.83 10.80 -28.15
N ASN A 98 0.45 11.09 -28.14
CA ASN A 98 1.00 12.26 -27.48
C ASN A 98 0.85 13.52 -28.36
N SER A 99 1.31 14.66 -27.85
CA SER A 99 1.28 15.95 -28.57
C SER A 99 2.07 15.99 -29.88
N SER A 100 2.95 15.02 -30.13
CA SER A 100 3.69 14.85 -31.38
C SER A 100 3.04 13.84 -32.34
N ASN A 101 1.79 13.42 -32.10
CA ASN A 101 1.07 12.40 -32.87
C ASN A 101 1.76 11.02 -32.92
N VAL A 102 2.57 10.70 -31.90
CA VAL A 102 3.17 9.38 -31.73
C VAL A 102 2.39 8.61 -30.66
N ILE A 103 2.31 7.28 -30.78
CA ILE A 103 1.66 6.42 -29.78
C ILE A 103 2.23 6.72 -28.39
N TYR A 104 1.34 7.10 -27.47
CA TYR A 104 1.70 7.39 -26.10
C TYR A 104 2.11 6.11 -25.36
N GLU A 105 3.28 6.18 -24.72
CA GLU A 105 3.89 5.04 -24.05
C GLU A 105 4.70 5.53 -22.85
N ILE A 106 4.67 4.75 -21.76
CA ILE A 106 5.57 4.93 -20.62
C ILE A 106 6.39 3.66 -20.38
N ALA A 107 7.58 3.84 -19.82
CA ALA A 107 8.43 2.72 -19.41
C ALA A 107 7.88 2.03 -18.16
N THR A 108 8.03 0.71 -18.10
CA THR A 108 7.69 -0.10 -16.91
C THR A 108 8.82 -1.06 -16.57
N PRO A 109 8.96 -1.52 -15.32
CA PRO A 109 10.02 -2.46 -14.95
C PRO A 109 9.72 -3.91 -15.34
N TYR A 110 8.47 -4.21 -15.74
CA TYR A 110 7.97 -5.58 -15.86
C TYR A 110 8.43 -6.25 -17.14
N THR A 111 9.00 -7.45 -17.04
CA THR A 111 9.29 -8.26 -18.23
C THR A 111 8.04 -8.99 -18.71
N GLU A 112 8.09 -9.56 -19.91
CA GLU A 112 7.02 -10.38 -20.49
C GLU A 112 6.60 -11.54 -19.56
N ALA A 113 7.56 -12.16 -18.86
CA ALA A 113 7.28 -13.29 -17.98
C ALA A 113 6.45 -12.88 -16.76
N ASP A 114 6.56 -11.62 -16.33
CA ASP A 114 5.95 -11.12 -15.09
C ASP A 114 4.54 -10.57 -15.31
N LEU A 115 4.20 -10.20 -16.56
CA LEU A 115 2.97 -9.47 -16.89
C LEU A 115 1.71 -10.14 -16.34
N PHE A 116 1.60 -11.46 -16.46
CA PHE A 116 0.41 -12.21 -16.04
C PHE A 116 0.34 -12.47 -14.54
N ARG A 117 1.46 -12.27 -13.82
CA ARG A 117 1.53 -12.40 -12.37
C ARG A 117 1.23 -11.10 -11.64
N ILE A 118 1.28 -9.94 -12.33
CA ILE A 118 0.88 -8.65 -11.76
C ILE A 118 -0.54 -8.74 -11.18
N LYS A 119 -0.70 -8.37 -9.92
CA LYS A 119 -2.01 -8.14 -9.30
C LYS A 119 -2.21 -6.64 -9.12
N PHE A 120 -3.46 -6.21 -9.10
CA PHE A 120 -3.77 -4.80 -9.03
C PHE A 120 -5.12 -4.54 -8.36
N THR A 121 -5.24 -3.35 -7.81
CA THR A 121 -6.49 -2.76 -7.34
C THR A 121 -6.52 -1.30 -7.74
N GLN A 122 -7.70 -0.75 -7.99
CA GLN A 122 -7.86 0.63 -8.45
C GLN A 122 -8.69 1.43 -7.44
N SER A 123 -8.31 2.68 -7.22
CA SER A 123 -9.14 3.70 -6.58
C SER A 123 -9.05 4.99 -7.37
N ALA A 124 -10.18 5.44 -7.93
CA ALA A 124 -10.26 6.63 -8.78
C ALA A 124 -9.14 6.67 -9.84
N ASP A 125 -8.27 7.68 -9.80
CA ASP A 125 -7.17 7.89 -10.75
C ASP A 125 -5.91 7.05 -10.48
N VAL A 126 -5.89 6.20 -9.44
CA VAL A 126 -4.71 5.45 -9.02
C VAL A 126 -4.95 3.95 -9.13
N LEU A 127 -4.10 3.30 -9.94
CA LEU A 127 -4.01 1.84 -10.03
C LEU A 127 -2.77 1.37 -9.27
N THR A 128 -2.96 0.68 -8.16
CA THR A 128 -1.87 0.06 -7.40
C THR A 128 -1.54 -1.30 -8.01
N LEU A 129 -0.28 -1.49 -8.38
CA LEU A 129 0.28 -2.69 -9.02
C LEU A 129 1.24 -3.37 -8.06
N VAL A 130 1.11 -4.69 -7.91
CA VAL A 130 2.01 -5.51 -7.09
C VAL A 130 2.47 -6.76 -7.83
N HIS A 131 3.70 -7.16 -7.54
CA HIS A 131 4.33 -8.36 -8.06
C HIS A 131 5.41 -8.85 -7.07
N PRO A 132 5.55 -10.15 -6.79
CA PRO A 132 6.49 -10.63 -5.77
C PRO A 132 7.97 -10.28 -5.98
N ALA A 133 8.37 -10.00 -7.22
CA ALA A 133 9.74 -9.64 -7.60
C ALA A 133 9.99 -8.13 -7.77
N TYR A 134 8.95 -7.28 -7.70
CA TYR A 134 9.08 -5.84 -7.93
C TYR A 134 8.47 -5.04 -6.78
N PRO A 135 9.06 -3.88 -6.42
CA PRO A 135 8.44 -2.99 -5.44
C PRO A 135 7.02 -2.58 -5.91
N PRO A 136 6.04 -2.48 -4.98
CA PRO A 136 4.72 -1.99 -5.29
C PRO A 136 4.77 -0.62 -5.96
N LYS A 137 3.99 -0.45 -7.04
CA LYS A 137 3.94 0.81 -7.79
C LYS A 137 2.52 1.33 -7.90
N GLU A 138 2.40 2.65 -7.95
CA GLU A 138 1.17 3.35 -8.28
C GLU A 138 1.27 3.89 -9.71
N LEU A 139 0.34 3.45 -10.54
CA LEU A 139 0.09 4.06 -11.83
C LEU A 139 -0.99 5.14 -11.65
N ARG A 140 -0.58 6.40 -11.75
CA ARG A 140 -1.43 7.59 -11.55
C ARG A 140 -1.80 8.20 -12.90
N ARG A 141 -3.09 8.42 -13.11
CA ARG A 141 -3.62 9.10 -14.31
C ARG A 141 -3.79 10.59 -14.04
N TYR A 142 -3.24 11.42 -14.92
CA TYR A 142 -3.45 12.88 -14.92
C TYR A 142 -4.18 13.37 -16.16
N ALA A 143 -3.99 12.70 -17.31
CA ALA A 143 -4.70 12.96 -18.56
C ALA A 143 -4.80 11.66 -19.39
N HIS A 144 -5.30 11.76 -20.63
CA HIS A 144 -5.30 10.61 -21.55
C HIS A 144 -3.87 10.17 -21.91
N ASP A 145 -2.98 11.14 -22.07
CA ASP A 145 -1.58 11.05 -22.46
C ASP A 145 -0.62 11.53 -21.35
N ASN A 146 -1.07 11.50 -20.09
CA ASN A 146 -0.23 11.82 -18.94
C ASN A 146 -0.49 10.81 -17.81
N TRP A 147 0.41 9.84 -17.72
CA TRP A 147 0.41 8.77 -16.75
C TRP A 147 1.78 8.68 -16.09
N GLN A 148 1.79 8.45 -14.78
CA GLN A 148 3.04 8.34 -14.02
C GLN A 148 3.06 7.03 -13.25
N LEU A 149 4.15 6.29 -13.38
CA LEU A 149 4.39 5.09 -12.60
C LEU A 149 5.40 5.42 -11.50
N VAL A 150 4.94 5.48 -10.26
CA VAL A 150 5.75 5.86 -9.09
C VAL A 150 5.79 4.72 -8.06
N ASP A 151 6.80 4.70 -7.19
CA ASP A 151 6.84 3.74 -6.09
C ASP A 151 5.79 4.07 -5.03
N VAL A 152 5.20 3.03 -4.43
CA VAL A 152 4.35 3.19 -3.24
C VAL A 152 5.24 3.63 -2.07
N VAL A 153 4.88 4.75 -1.43
CA VAL A 153 5.55 5.25 -0.23
C VAL A 153 4.70 4.92 0.98
N THR A 154 5.30 4.26 1.96
CA THR A 154 4.67 3.93 3.22
C THR A 154 5.19 4.84 4.34
N LYS A 155 4.37 5.05 5.38
CA LYS A 155 4.73 5.92 6.52
C LYS A 155 5.18 5.13 7.76
N ASN A 156 4.49 4.03 8.08
CA ASN A 156 4.67 3.29 9.35
C ASN A 156 4.89 1.78 9.12
N GLY A 157 5.80 1.42 8.22
CA GLY A 157 6.07 0.02 7.86
C GLY A 157 5.55 -0.34 6.46
N PRO A 158 5.37 -1.62 6.13
CA PRO A 158 5.40 -2.77 7.02
C PRO A 158 6.81 -3.13 7.51
N PHE A 159 6.84 -3.69 8.72
CA PHE A 159 8.04 -4.23 9.34
C PHE A 159 7.95 -5.75 9.42
N GLU A 160 9.12 -6.39 9.47
CA GLU A 160 9.25 -7.79 9.88
C GLU A 160 8.86 -7.95 11.36
N ASP A 161 8.83 -9.20 11.83
CA ASP A 161 8.66 -9.46 13.25
C ASP A 161 9.79 -8.79 14.05
N ILE A 162 9.44 -8.26 15.22
CA ILE A 162 10.42 -7.63 16.12
C ILE A 162 11.45 -8.67 16.54
N ASN A 163 12.72 -8.29 16.49
CA ASN A 163 13.81 -9.14 16.92
C ASN A 163 13.64 -9.57 18.39
N ILE A 164 13.80 -10.87 18.62
CA ILE A 164 13.71 -11.50 19.93
C ILE A 164 15.09 -11.96 20.47
N ASP A 165 16.13 -11.88 19.64
CA ASP A 165 17.49 -12.22 20.06
C ASP A 165 18.12 -11.06 20.83
N GLU A 166 18.17 -11.20 22.16
CA GLU A 166 18.72 -10.18 23.06
C GLU A 166 20.21 -9.88 22.85
N SER A 167 20.95 -10.76 22.16
CA SER A 167 22.36 -10.54 21.85
C SER A 167 22.58 -9.57 20.68
N VAL A 168 21.56 -9.37 19.83
CA VAL A 168 21.63 -8.48 18.68
C VAL A 168 20.91 -7.17 19.00
N THR A 169 21.70 -6.17 19.38
CA THR A 169 21.20 -4.87 19.84
C THR A 169 21.51 -3.77 18.84
N VAL A 170 20.68 -2.73 18.83
CA VAL A 170 20.84 -1.53 18.02
C VAL A 170 20.65 -0.28 18.88
N TYR A 171 21.46 0.75 18.63
CA TYR A 171 21.25 2.10 19.17
C TYR A 171 21.38 3.16 18.07
N ALA A 172 20.80 4.32 18.31
CA ALA A 172 20.89 5.50 17.45
C ALA A 172 21.86 6.54 18.02
N SER A 173 22.45 7.36 17.15
CA SER A 173 23.33 8.46 17.57
C SER A 173 22.58 9.69 18.11
N ALA A 174 21.32 9.89 17.74
CA ALA A 174 20.48 11.00 18.19
C ALA A 174 18.98 10.67 18.01
N SER A 175 18.11 11.51 18.58
CA SER A 175 16.64 11.32 18.48
C SER A 175 15.99 11.86 17.20
N THR A 176 16.67 12.75 16.47
CA THR A 176 16.11 13.49 15.32
C THR A 176 17.20 13.76 14.27
N GLY A 177 16.77 14.09 13.04
CA GLY A 177 17.68 14.48 11.95
C GLY A 177 18.35 13.28 11.28
N THR A 178 19.57 13.48 10.77
CA THR A 178 20.39 12.40 10.24
C THR A 178 21.12 11.71 11.37
N ILE A 179 20.93 10.40 11.49
CA ILE A 179 21.48 9.57 12.56
C ILE A 179 22.33 8.43 12.00
N THR A 180 23.21 7.91 12.84
CA THR A 180 23.85 6.61 12.64
C THR A 180 23.15 5.60 13.53
N LEU A 181 22.66 4.52 12.93
CA LEU A 181 22.23 3.31 13.62
C LEU A 181 23.44 2.38 13.71
N THR A 182 23.74 1.89 14.92
CA THR A 182 24.84 0.96 15.17
C THR A 182 24.29 -0.33 15.78
N ALA A 183 24.61 -1.46 15.17
CA ALA A 183 24.20 -2.79 15.58
C ALA A 183 25.39 -3.62 16.10
N SER A 184 25.14 -4.52 17.06
CA SER A 184 26.16 -5.47 17.56
C SER A 184 26.50 -6.59 16.56
N ALA A 185 25.68 -6.78 15.52
CA ALA A 185 25.90 -7.76 14.45
C ALA A 185 25.63 -7.14 13.07
N SER A 186 26.10 -7.81 12.01
CA SER A 186 25.91 -7.34 10.63
C SER A 186 24.47 -7.57 10.15
N ILE A 187 23.58 -6.62 10.43
CA ILE A 187 22.16 -6.69 10.07
C ILE A 187 21.75 -5.73 8.94
N PHE A 188 22.60 -4.75 8.60
CA PHE A 188 22.33 -3.72 7.59
C PHE A 188 22.98 -4.09 6.25
N GLY A 189 22.22 -4.78 5.40
CA GLY A 189 22.60 -5.07 4.01
C GLY A 189 22.16 -3.98 3.02
N ALA A 190 22.61 -4.10 1.77
CA ALA A 190 22.28 -3.16 0.70
C ALA A 190 20.77 -3.12 0.37
N GLU A 191 20.04 -4.20 0.65
CA GLU A 191 18.60 -4.32 0.45
C GLU A 191 17.76 -3.42 1.37
N GLN A 192 18.36 -2.92 2.46
CA GLN A 192 17.71 -2.02 3.42
C GLN A 192 17.82 -0.54 3.02
N VAL A 193 18.66 -0.20 2.04
CA VAL A 193 18.82 1.18 1.59
C VAL A 193 17.52 1.70 0.96
N GLY A 194 17.08 2.87 1.42
CA GLY A 194 15.78 3.48 1.08
C GLY A 194 14.59 2.92 1.87
N LYS A 195 14.80 1.97 2.79
CA LYS A 195 13.74 1.32 3.56
C LYS A 195 13.65 1.87 5.00
N LEU A 196 12.52 1.63 5.64
CA LEU A 196 12.28 2.03 7.03
C LEU A 196 12.90 1.02 8.00
N PHE A 197 13.39 1.51 9.13
CA PHE A 197 13.89 0.70 10.23
C PHE A 197 13.17 1.12 11.50
N TYR A 198 12.69 0.12 12.24
CA TYR A 198 11.95 0.30 13.48
C TYR A 198 12.88 0.04 14.67
N LEU A 199 12.86 0.92 15.66
CA LEU A 199 13.64 0.79 16.89
C LEU A 199 12.78 1.14 18.11
N GLU A 200 12.63 0.20 19.04
CA GLU A 200 11.83 0.33 20.25
C GLU A 200 12.72 0.36 21.49
N GLN A 201 12.29 1.12 22.50
CA GLN A 201 12.99 1.14 23.79
C GLN A 201 12.87 -0.18 24.56
N PRO A 202 13.92 -0.59 25.31
CA PRO A 202 13.94 -1.87 26.01
C PRO A 202 12.95 -1.94 27.18
N ALA A 203 12.77 -0.85 27.94
CA ALA A 203 11.82 -0.75 29.05
C ALA A 203 11.34 0.71 29.31
N VAL A 204 10.18 0.87 29.95
CA VAL A 204 9.35 2.10 30.01
C VAL A 204 9.49 2.91 31.31
N ASP A 205 10.24 2.41 32.30
CA ASP A 205 10.03 2.79 33.71
C ASP A 205 10.75 4.04 34.22
N SER A 206 11.58 4.70 33.40
CA SER A 206 12.33 5.89 33.85
C SER A 206 11.56 7.21 33.66
N VAL A 207 10.53 7.25 32.81
CA VAL A 207 9.79 8.48 32.50
C VAL A 207 8.54 8.58 33.38
N PRO A 208 8.39 9.66 34.20
CA PRO A 208 7.23 9.84 35.05
C PRO A 208 5.93 9.92 34.25
N VAL A 209 4.85 9.35 34.81
CA VAL A 209 3.51 9.45 34.24
C VAL A 209 3.01 10.90 34.38
N TRP A 210 2.21 11.35 33.42
CA TRP A 210 1.51 12.63 33.51
C TRP A 210 0.54 12.60 34.68
N GLU A 211 0.57 13.65 35.50
CA GLU A 211 -0.28 13.84 36.68
C GLU A 211 -0.95 15.21 36.57
N THR A 212 -2.14 15.39 37.16
CA THR A 212 -2.83 16.69 37.22
C THR A 212 -2.16 17.66 38.20
N SER A 213 -2.17 18.96 37.91
CA SER A 213 -1.67 20.03 38.80
C SER A 213 -0.21 19.88 39.25
N LYS A 214 0.62 19.25 38.41
CA LYS A 214 2.05 19.03 38.66
C LYS A 214 2.88 20.16 38.08
N SER A 215 3.72 20.78 38.91
CA SER A 215 4.73 21.73 38.43
C SER A 215 5.69 21.05 37.47
N THR A 216 5.78 21.60 36.27
CA THR A 216 6.51 21.04 35.14
C THR A 216 7.29 22.16 34.44
N SER A 217 8.54 21.87 34.08
CA SER A 217 9.43 22.79 33.39
C SER A 217 9.40 22.55 31.88
N ILE A 218 9.78 23.56 31.09
CA ILE A 218 9.97 23.38 29.64
C ILE A 218 11.00 22.27 29.42
N GLY A 219 10.69 21.32 28.54
CA GLY A 219 11.55 20.18 28.21
C GLY A 219 11.32 18.94 29.06
N ASP A 220 10.54 19.03 30.16
CA ASP A 220 10.19 17.85 30.95
C ASP A 220 9.40 16.86 30.11
N ILE A 221 9.73 15.57 30.24
CA ILE A 221 9.04 14.49 29.55
C ILE A 221 8.07 13.80 30.52
N ARG A 222 6.85 13.55 30.04
CA ARG A 222 5.83 12.77 30.76
C ARG A 222 5.22 11.71 29.85
N ARG A 223 4.81 10.61 30.47
CA ARG A 223 4.10 9.52 29.80
C ARG A 223 2.60 9.62 30.04
N ALA A 224 1.80 9.49 28.99
CA ALA A 224 0.36 9.27 29.10
C ALA A 224 -0.02 8.05 28.24
N ASP A 225 -0.58 7.03 28.91
CA ASP A 225 -0.76 5.68 28.34
C ASP A 225 0.56 5.13 27.76
N SER A 226 0.60 4.89 26.45
CA SER A 226 1.77 4.41 25.70
C SER A 226 2.57 5.54 25.04
N ASN A 227 2.13 6.79 25.17
CA ASN A 227 2.70 7.95 24.49
C ASN A 227 3.60 8.77 25.41
N TYR A 228 4.60 9.40 24.81
CA TYR A 228 5.58 10.25 25.47
C TYR A 228 5.45 11.67 24.94
N TYR A 229 5.38 12.63 25.86
CA TYR A 229 5.17 14.03 25.56
C TYR A 229 6.25 14.89 26.19
N ARG A 230 6.64 15.97 25.51
CA ARG A 230 7.56 16.99 26.01
C ARG A 230 6.80 18.27 26.32
N ALA A 231 7.02 18.84 27.50
CA ALA A 231 6.44 20.12 27.88
C ALA A 231 7.05 21.24 27.03
N VAL A 232 6.21 21.97 26.31
CA VAL A 232 6.59 23.14 25.49
C VAL A 232 6.56 24.42 26.33
N THR A 233 5.62 24.50 27.28
CA THR A 233 5.49 25.61 28.23
C THR A 233 5.70 25.11 29.67
N ALA A 234 6.26 25.96 30.53
CA ALA A 234 6.34 25.68 31.96
C ALA A 234 5.03 26.06 32.67
N GLY A 235 4.72 25.40 33.79
CA GLY A 235 3.53 25.68 34.58
C GLY A 235 3.06 24.47 35.37
N LYS A 236 1.80 24.52 35.82
CA LYS A 236 1.12 23.35 36.38
C LYS A 236 0.31 22.66 35.28
N THR A 237 0.45 21.34 35.18
CA THR A 237 -0.37 20.53 34.27
C THR A 237 -1.86 20.70 34.55
N GLY A 238 -2.65 20.68 33.48
CA GLY A 238 -4.10 20.82 33.53
C GLY A 238 -4.84 19.55 33.97
N THR A 239 -6.11 19.47 33.60
CA THR A 239 -7.01 18.35 33.92
C THR A 239 -7.22 17.38 32.76
N LEU A 240 -6.84 17.77 31.55
CA LEU A 240 -7.02 16.98 30.33
C LEU A 240 -5.73 16.25 29.99
N ARG A 241 -5.65 14.98 30.34
CA ARG A 241 -4.50 14.14 30.00
C ARG A 241 -4.21 14.17 28.48
N PRO A 242 -2.95 14.43 28.05
CA PRO A 242 -2.59 14.42 26.63
C PRO A 242 -2.93 13.09 25.94
N SER A 243 -3.50 13.17 24.74
CA SER A 243 -3.89 12.02 23.93
C SER A 243 -3.66 12.20 22.42
N HIS A 244 -3.21 13.37 21.99
CA HIS A 244 -2.86 13.64 20.59
C HIS A 244 -1.63 12.82 20.17
N THR A 245 -1.55 12.47 18.90
CA THR A 245 -0.47 11.64 18.33
C THR A 245 0.40 12.40 17.32
N GLU A 246 0.24 13.72 17.24
CA GLU A 246 1.02 14.62 16.38
C GLU A 246 0.94 16.05 16.90
N GLY A 247 1.99 16.83 16.64
CA GLY A 247 2.03 18.26 16.97
C GLY A 247 2.00 18.56 18.47
N THR A 248 1.43 19.71 18.81
CA THR A 248 1.30 20.20 20.18
C THR A 248 -0.16 20.37 20.59
N SER A 249 -0.45 20.20 21.88
CA SER A 249 -1.79 20.44 22.42
C SER A 249 -1.73 20.81 23.90
N TRP A 250 -2.64 21.68 24.33
CA TRP A 250 -2.80 22.08 25.72
C TRP A 250 -3.50 20.99 26.54
N ASP A 251 -3.00 20.72 27.74
CA ASP A 251 -3.62 19.77 28.69
C ASP A 251 -4.66 20.43 29.63
N GLY A 252 -5.07 21.67 29.32
CA GLY A 252 -5.98 22.47 30.13
C GLY A 252 -6.20 23.86 29.53
N TRP A 253 -6.77 24.76 30.34
CA TRP A 253 -6.93 26.16 29.93
C TRP A 253 -5.64 26.91 30.28
N GLY A 254 -4.85 27.28 29.26
CA GLY A 254 -3.61 28.02 29.46
C GLY A 254 -3.85 29.41 30.07
N GLY A 255 -2.92 29.87 30.90
CA GLY A 255 -2.96 31.18 31.55
C GLY A 255 -1.74 31.46 32.43
N SER A 256 -1.70 32.63 33.07
CA SER A 256 -0.57 33.12 33.89
C SER A 256 -0.96 33.47 35.33
N GLY A 257 -2.16 33.12 35.78
CA GLY A 257 -2.63 33.25 37.16
C GLY A 257 -2.26 32.04 38.03
N ASP A 258 -2.31 32.20 39.35
CA ASP A 258 -1.93 31.17 40.32
C ASP A 258 -2.79 29.88 40.29
N ASP A 259 -4.03 30.01 39.77
CA ASP A 259 -5.02 28.94 39.61
C ASP A 259 -5.11 28.40 38.17
N ASP A 260 -4.36 28.99 37.22
CA ASP A 260 -4.35 28.53 35.84
C ASP A 260 -3.61 27.19 35.74
N THR A 261 -4.30 26.17 35.24
CA THR A 261 -3.77 24.81 35.09
C THR A 261 -3.93 24.38 33.64
N GLY A 262 -2.79 24.19 32.98
CA GLY A 262 -2.72 24.00 31.54
C GLY A 262 -1.34 24.35 31.01
N ILE A 263 -0.63 23.37 30.49
CA ILE A 263 0.59 23.56 29.71
C ILE A 263 0.46 22.88 28.35
N GLU A 264 1.23 23.36 27.39
CA GLU A 264 1.31 22.78 26.06
C GLU A 264 2.29 21.61 26.04
N TRP A 265 1.85 20.51 25.45
CA TRP A 265 2.60 19.27 25.31
C TRP A 265 2.81 18.94 23.84
N GLU A 266 4.03 18.58 23.47
CA GLU A 266 4.40 18.07 22.16
C GLU A 266 4.46 16.55 22.19
N TYR A 267 3.79 15.88 21.25
CA TYR A 267 3.92 14.44 21.07
C TYR A 267 5.30 14.06 20.52
N LEU A 268 6.00 13.13 21.20
CA LEU A 268 7.29 12.60 20.74
C LEU A 268 7.12 11.23 20.06
N HIS A 269 6.72 10.21 20.82
CA HIS A 269 6.68 8.82 20.35
C HIS A 269 5.73 7.94 21.18
N SER A 270 5.36 6.77 20.65
CA SER A 270 4.60 5.72 21.35
C SER A 270 5.51 4.57 21.84
N GLY A 271 6.72 4.92 22.31
CA GLY A 271 7.73 3.95 22.76
C GLY A 271 8.68 3.40 21.67
N PHE A 272 8.49 3.78 20.42
CA PHE A 272 9.36 3.42 19.30
C PHE A 272 9.60 4.59 18.36
N GLY A 273 10.65 4.48 17.56
CA GLY A 273 10.99 5.41 16.51
C GLY A 273 11.20 4.71 15.19
N ILE A 274 11.06 5.46 14.10
CA ILE A 274 11.26 4.98 12.73
C ILE A 274 12.26 5.89 12.03
N ALA A 275 13.23 5.28 11.37
CA ALA A 275 14.21 5.98 10.53
C ALA A 275 14.26 5.35 9.13
N ARG A 276 14.56 6.14 8.11
CA ARG A 276 14.77 5.67 6.74
C ARG A 276 16.25 5.56 6.45
N ILE A 277 16.73 4.36 6.15
CA ILE A 277 18.14 4.10 5.88
C ILE A 277 18.52 4.71 4.53
N SER A 278 19.58 5.52 4.50
CA SER A 278 20.16 6.12 3.29
C SER A 278 21.47 5.46 2.85
N ALA A 279 22.18 4.84 3.79
CA ALA A 279 23.37 4.03 3.52
C ALA A 279 23.53 2.93 4.56
N ALA A 280 24.08 1.78 4.17
CA ALA A 280 24.27 0.61 5.03
C ALA A 280 25.68 0.03 4.86
N ASN A 281 26.28 -0.41 5.96
CA ASN A 281 27.63 -0.97 6.02
C ASN A 281 27.72 -2.08 7.09
N GLY A 282 26.91 -3.13 6.94
CA GLY A 282 26.95 -4.32 7.81
C GLY A 282 26.42 -4.03 9.22
N THR A 283 27.28 -3.51 10.10
CA THR A 283 26.95 -3.16 11.50
C THR A 283 26.48 -1.73 11.67
N THR A 284 26.68 -0.85 10.69
CA THR A 284 26.24 0.55 10.78
C THR A 284 25.36 0.94 9.60
N ALA A 285 24.43 1.88 9.83
CA ALA A 285 23.61 2.47 8.79
C ALA A 285 23.42 3.98 9.05
N THR A 286 23.56 4.80 8.01
CA THR A 286 23.11 6.20 8.06
C THR A 286 21.63 6.23 7.73
N ALA A 287 20.85 6.94 8.53
CA ALA A 287 19.40 7.02 8.38
C ALA A 287 18.87 8.43 8.67
N GLU A 288 17.75 8.78 8.05
CA GLU A 288 16.98 9.99 8.32
C GLU A 288 15.81 9.64 9.25
N VAL A 289 15.69 10.34 10.37
CA VAL A 289 14.59 10.10 11.33
C VAL A 289 13.26 10.55 10.72
N ILE A 290 12.28 9.64 10.69
CA ILE A 290 10.91 9.88 10.20
C ILE A 290 9.96 10.14 11.38
N SER A 291 10.11 9.39 12.47
CA SER A 291 9.43 9.64 13.74
C SER A 291 10.47 9.67 14.84
N TYR A 292 10.28 10.54 15.84
CA TYR A 292 11.24 10.77 16.92
C TYR A 292 11.75 9.44 17.51
N ILE A 293 13.06 9.25 17.53
CA ILE A 293 13.69 8.06 18.13
C ILE A 293 13.71 8.24 19.66
N PRO A 294 13.15 7.31 20.45
CA PRO A 294 13.14 7.40 21.91
C PRO A 294 14.54 7.65 22.47
N SER A 295 14.68 8.55 23.45
CA SER A 295 15.99 8.83 24.06
C SER A 295 16.60 7.60 24.73
N GLN A 296 15.76 6.65 25.15
CA GLN A 296 16.15 5.36 25.75
C GLN A 296 16.72 4.35 24.75
N VAL A 297 16.93 4.74 23.48
CA VAL A 297 17.69 3.97 22.49
C VAL A 297 18.80 4.80 21.82
N VAL A 298 19.12 5.96 22.41
CA VAL A 298 20.16 6.86 21.93
C VAL A 298 21.42 6.67 22.79
N GLY A 299 22.55 6.43 22.13
CA GLY A 299 23.82 6.12 22.79
C GLY A 299 24.04 4.63 23.05
N GLU A 300 25.30 4.23 23.15
CA GLU A 300 25.74 2.83 23.22
C GLU A 300 25.20 2.11 24.48
N ASP A 301 25.16 2.80 25.62
CA ASP A 301 24.65 2.26 26.89
C ASP A 301 23.13 1.95 26.86
N ASN A 302 22.43 2.44 25.84
CA ASN A 302 20.98 2.30 25.67
C ASN A 302 20.62 1.37 24.49
N ALA A 303 21.54 0.50 24.05
CA ALA A 303 21.27 -0.40 22.94
C ALA A 303 20.07 -1.33 23.23
N SER A 304 19.16 -1.43 22.27
CA SER A 304 17.93 -2.21 22.37
C SER A 304 17.96 -3.40 21.43
N TYR A 305 17.56 -4.57 21.91
CA TYR A 305 17.33 -5.72 21.05
C TYR A 305 15.99 -5.65 20.30
N LYS A 306 15.09 -4.74 20.69
CA LYS A 306 13.79 -4.59 20.05
C LYS A 306 13.87 -3.67 18.84
N TRP A 307 14.06 -4.28 17.69
CA TRP A 307 14.10 -3.60 16.39
C TRP A 307 13.46 -4.48 15.32
N ALA A 308 13.08 -3.88 14.20
CA ALA A 308 12.57 -4.61 13.05
C ALA A 308 13.02 -3.96 11.73
N LYS A 309 13.35 -4.81 10.75
CA LYS A 309 13.67 -4.38 9.38
C LYS A 309 12.39 -4.15 8.58
N TYR A 310 12.51 -3.46 7.46
CA TYR A 310 11.39 -3.32 6.53
C TYR A 310 11.08 -4.66 5.84
N ALA A 311 9.81 -5.04 5.83
CA ALA A 311 9.41 -6.36 5.33
C ALA A 311 9.66 -6.55 3.82
N TRP A 312 9.55 -5.48 3.02
CA TRP A 312 9.63 -5.59 1.56
C TRP A 312 10.99 -5.16 0.99
N ASN A 313 11.73 -6.11 0.46
CA ASN A 313 13.05 -5.85 -0.11
C ASN A 313 13.39 -6.86 -1.23
N SER A 314 14.52 -6.66 -1.90
CA SER A 314 14.93 -7.52 -3.01
C SER A 314 15.26 -8.96 -2.63
N ILE A 315 15.44 -9.26 -1.33
CA ILE A 315 15.78 -10.58 -0.81
C ILE A 315 14.50 -11.31 -0.34
N ASN A 316 13.71 -10.67 0.52
CA ASN A 316 12.48 -11.25 1.10
C ASN A 316 11.29 -11.18 0.13
N GLY A 317 11.41 -10.37 -0.92
CA GLY A 317 10.38 -10.15 -1.92
C GLY A 317 9.40 -9.04 -1.55
N TYR A 318 8.35 -8.97 -2.35
CA TYR A 318 7.32 -7.93 -2.31
C TYR A 318 5.93 -8.57 -2.24
N PRO A 319 4.88 -7.83 -1.85
CA PRO A 319 3.53 -8.38 -1.78
C PRO A 319 3.06 -8.89 -3.15
N GLY A 320 2.35 -10.02 -3.15
CA GLY A 320 1.84 -10.66 -4.35
C GLY A 320 0.40 -10.27 -4.67
N THR A 321 -0.33 -9.72 -3.69
CA THR A 321 -1.74 -9.34 -3.80
C THR A 321 -1.98 -7.99 -3.12
N VAL A 322 -2.95 -7.24 -3.66
CA VAL A 322 -3.37 -5.95 -3.11
C VAL A 322 -4.88 -5.80 -3.26
N VAL A 323 -5.55 -5.24 -2.26
CA VAL A 323 -6.99 -5.02 -2.28
C VAL A 323 -7.37 -3.81 -1.43
N TYR A 324 -8.50 -3.18 -1.75
CA TYR A 324 -9.14 -2.23 -0.85
C TYR A 324 -10.13 -2.94 0.06
N TYR A 325 -10.03 -2.68 1.37
CA TYR A 325 -11.01 -3.12 2.34
C TYR A 325 -11.26 -1.98 3.34
N GLN A 326 -12.52 -1.67 3.63
CA GLN A 326 -12.90 -0.57 4.55
C GLN A 326 -12.12 0.76 4.30
N GLN A 327 -12.02 1.19 3.04
CA GLN A 327 -11.30 2.40 2.62
C GLN A 327 -9.79 2.40 2.90
N ARG A 328 -9.20 1.24 3.18
CA ARG A 328 -7.76 1.08 3.40
C ARG A 328 -7.19 0.11 2.38
N LEU A 329 -5.95 0.38 1.99
CA LEU A 329 -5.19 -0.45 1.08
C LEU A 329 -4.50 -1.56 1.88
N TYR A 330 -4.74 -2.82 1.50
CA TYR A 330 -4.14 -4.00 2.11
C TYR A 330 -3.23 -4.69 1.11
N PHE A 331 -2.08 -5.14 1.60
CA PHE A 331 -1.07 -5.89 0.85
C PHE A 331 -0.92 -7.27 1.49
N ALA A 332 -0.74 -8.30 0.66
CA ALA A 332 -0.54 -9.68 1.09
C ALA A 332 0.43 -10.43 0.18
#